data_AF-A0A3D2G002-F1
#
_entry.id   AF-A0A3D2G002-F1
#
_cell.length_a   1.000
_cell.length_b   1.000
_cell.length_c   1.000
_cell.angle_alpha   90.00
_cell.angle_beta   90.00
_cell.angle_gamma   90.00
#
_symmetry.space_group_name_H-M   'P 1'
#
loop_
_entity.id
_entity.type
_entity.pdbx_description
1 polymer ?
#
loop_
_entity_poly.entity_id
_entity_poly.type
_entity_poly.pdbx_seq_one_letter_code
_entity_poly.pdbx_strand_id
1 'polypeptide(L)'
;MDDITVTDIASRAIINRKTFYNNYRGVYELVDELENEVIRTFDTAMQEIDFVENPYAVFMKLTEIINSDMDFYGALLRSDRNAGLTHKIRLTLQQKAQERFESRIDLPPECISVMMDYAVSGMVAVYQSWFNSERRQSIEEISDIASHMCLTGLRGAAADARLKE
;
A
#
# COMPACT_ATOMS: atom_id res chain seq x y z
N MET A 1 16.98 9.49 8.13
CA MET A 1 15.84 9.70 9.05
C MET A 1 16.21 10.68 10.18
N ASP A 2 17.45 11.18 10.23
CA ASP A 2 17.98 11.93 11.37
C ASP A 2 17.68 13.44 11.39
N ASP A 3 16.85 13.96 10.48
CA ASP A 3 16.63 15.42 10.33
C ASP A 3 15.32 15.94 10.96
N ILE A 4 14.40 15.08 11.40
CA ILE A 4 13.12 15.50 12.01
C ILE A 4 13.15 15.21 13.51
N THR A 5 13.06 16.26 14.33
CA THR A 5 13.05 16.15 15.78
C THR A 5 11.64 16.32 16.36
N VAL A 6 11.46 15.89 17.63
CA VAL A 6 10.23 16.18 18.39
C VAL A 6 9.94 17.68 18.46
N THR A 7 10.98 18.52 18.47
CA THR A 7 10.83 19.97 18.45
C THR A 7 10.20 20.44 17.14
N ASP A 8 10.68 19.96 16.00
CA ASP A 8 10.15 20.35 14.69
C ASP A 8 8.68 19.96 14.54
N ILE A 9 8.33 18.75 14.99
CA ILE A 9 6.95 18.24 14.97
C ILE A 9 6.06 19.09 15.87
N ALA A 10 6.46 19.31 17.13
CA ALA A 10 5.67 20.08 18.09
C ALA A 10 5.45 21.53 17.62
N SER A 11 6.50 22.17 17.08
CA SER A 11 6.42 23.51 16.51
C SER A 11 5.47 23.57 15.31
N ARG A 12 5.54 22.61 14.38
CA ARG A 12 4.66 22.60 13.19
C ARG A 12 3.20 22.27 13.53
N ALA A 13 2.98 21.41 14.52
CA ALA A 13 1.64 21.07 15.01
C ALA A 13 1.07 22.10 16.00
N ILE A 14 1.84 23.15 16.36
CA ILE A 14 1.43 24.19 17.31
C ILE A 14 1.03 23.57 18.67
N ILE A 15 1.80 22.58 19.12
CA ILE A 15 1.67 21.95 20.43
C ILE A 15 2.96 22.11 21.23
N ASN A 16 2.88 21.96 22.55
CA ASN A 16 4.09 21.90 23.36
C ASN A 16 4.69 20.47 23.34
N ARG A 17 6.00 20.35 23.61
CA ARG A 17 6.69 19.04 23.64
C ARG A 17 6.10 18.09 24.67
N LYS A 18 5.55 18.60 25.79
CA LYS A 18 4.89 17.76 26.81
C LYS A 18 3.63 17.10 26.25
N THR A 19 2.84 17.78 25.42
CA THR A 19 1.69 17.22 24.71
C THR A 19 2.12 16.12 23.75
N PHE A 20 3.23 16.29 23.02
CA PHE A 20 3.79 15.21 22.20
C PHE A 20 4.15 13.99 23.07
N TYR A 21 4.92 14.19 24.14
CA TYR A 21 5.37 13.09 25.00
C TYR A 21 4.27 12.42 25.83
N ASN A 22 3.09 13.05 25.96
CA ASN A 22 1.92 12.41 26.54
C ASN A 22 1.32 11.32 25.63
N ASN A 23 1.58 11.39 24.32
CA ASN A 23 1.06 10.45 23.32
C ASN A 23 2.16 9.55 22.74
N TYR A 24 3.38 10.05 22.60
CA TYR A 24 4.49 9.35 21.94
C TYR A 24 5.82 9.50 22.69
N ARG A 25 6.54 8.40 22.89
CA ARG A 25 7.90 8.32 23.48
C ARG A 25 8.96 8.95 22.59
N GLY A 26 8.69 9.11 21.30
CA GLY A 26 9.60 9.73 20.34
C GLY A 26 9.09 9.66 18.91
N VAL A 27 9.90 10.18 17.98
CA VAL A 27 9.58 10.22 16.54
C VAL A 27 9.34 8.81 15.98
N TYR A 28 10.12 7.81 16.44
CA TYR A 28 9.98 6.43 15.99
C TYR A 28 8.63 5.80 16.34
N GLU A 29 8.09 6.05 17.54
CA GLU A 29 6.77 5.50 17.93
C GLU A 29 5.64 6.16 17.14
N LEU A 30 5.73 7.48 16.92
CA LEU A 30 4.79 8.18 16.04
C LEU A 30 4.83 7.61 14.61
N VAL A 31 6.03 7.34 14.09
CA VAL A 31 6.16 6.72 12.76
C VAL A 31 5.53 5.34 12.76
N ASP A 32 5.82 4.47 13.73
CA ASP A 32 5.24 3.12 13.81
C ASP A 32 3.69 3.17 13.85
N GLU A 33 3.12 4.07 14.64
CA GLU A 33 1.67 4.27 14.71
C GLU A 33 1.09 4.71 13.35
N LEU A 34 1.77 5.62 12.65
CA LEU A 34 1.39 6.06 11.31
C LEU A 34 1.42 4.91 10.29
N GLU A 35 2.46 4.06 10.30
CA GLU A 35 2.52 2.90 9.39
C GLU A 35 1.35 1.95 9.67
N ASN A 36 1.08 1.70 10.95
CA ASN A 36 -0.01 0.83 11.38
C ASN A 36 -1.38 1.43 11.02
N GLU A 37 -1.53 2.75 11.06
CA GLU A 37 -2.75 3.44 10.61
C GLU A 37 -2.97 3.29 9.11
N VAL A 38 -1.94 3.52 8.30
CA VAL A 38 -2.00 3.33 6.85
C VAL A 38 -2.35 1.88 6.50
N ILE A 39 -1.71 0.91 7.16
CA ILE A 39 -2.03 -0.53 7.00
C ILE A 39 -3.48 -0.82 7.38
N ARG A 40 -3.99 -0.28 8.49
CA ARG A 40 -5.39 -0.46 8.91
C ARG A 40 -6.36 0.11 7.89
N THR A 41 -6.10 1.32 7.36
CA THR A 41 -6.93 1.95 6.33
C THR A 41 -7.02 1.06 5.09
N PHE A 42 -5.88 0.53 4.63
CA PHE A 42 -5.88 -0.43 3.53
C PHE A 42 -6.62 -1.72 3.89
N ASP A 43 -6.36 -2.31 5.05
CA ASP A 43 -6.98 -3.58 5.42
C ASP A 43 -8.51 -3.45 5.51
N THR A 44 -9.02 -2.39 6.15
CA THR A 44 -10.45 -2.09 6.22
C THR A 44 -11.06 -1.89 4.84
N ALA A 45 -10.40 -1.15 3.95
CA ALA A 45 -10.91 -0.94 2.59
C ALA A 45 -10.95 -2.24 1.76
N MET A 46 -10.10 -3.21 2.09
CA MET A 46 -9.99 -4.49 1.37
C MET A 46 -10.87 -5.60 1.98
N GLN A 47 -11.50 -5.39 3.14
CA GLN A 47 -12.30 -6.43 3.81
C GLN A 47 -13.49 -6.91 2.98
N GLU A 48 -14.11 -6.01 2.22
CA GLU A 48 -15.30 -6.31 1.41
C GLU A 48 -14.96 -6.62 -0.05
N ILE A 49 -13.68 -6.56 -0.42
CA ILE A 49 -13.25 -6.83 -1.80
C ILE A 49 -12.86 -8.30 -1.92
N ASP A 50 -13.59 -9.02 -2.75
CA ASP A 50 -13.08 -10.28 -3.26
C ASP A 50 -12.01 -10.01 -4.32
N PHE A 51 -10.75 -10.06 -3.90
CA PHE A 51 -9.62 -9.86 -4.78
C PHE A 51 -9.52 -10.93 -5.87
N VAL A 52 -9.99 -12.16 -5.63
CA VAL A 52 -9.90 -13.25 -6.61
C VAL A 52 -10.93 -13.06 -7.72
N GLU A 53 -12.15 -12.67 -7.35
CA GLU A 53 -13.22 -12.42 -8.33
C GLU A 53 -13.07 -11.05 -9.01
N ASN A 54 -12.58 -10.04 -8.28
CA ASN A 54 -12.47 -8.68 -8.78
C ASN A 54 -11.16 -7.98 -8.37
N PRO A 55 -10.00 -8.38 -8.94
CA PRO A 55 -8.72 -7.68 -8.72
C PRO A 55 -8.78 -6.17 -9.05
N TYR A 56 -9.64 -5.77 -10.01
CA TYR A 56 -9.83 -4.38 -10.39
C TYR A 56 -10.37 -3.52 -9.24
N ALA A 57 -11.27 -4.06 -8.41
CA ALA A 57 -11.81 -3.34 -7.25
C ALA A 57 -10.72 -2.93 -6.24
N VAL A 58 -9.64 -3.69 -6.13
CA VAL A 58 -8.49 -3.31 -5.29
C VAL A 58 -7.84 -2.04 -5.82
N PHE A 59 -7.56 -1.95 -7.12
CA PHE A 59 -6.99 -0.74 -7.71
C PHE A 59 -7.89 0.48 -7.55
N MET A 60 -9.21 0.30 -7.71
CA MET A 60 -10.20 1.36 -7.48
C MET A 60 -10.17 1.86 -6.03
N LYS A 61 -10.20 0.94 -5.05
CA LYS A 61 -10.17 1.32 -3.63
C LYS A 61 -8.85 1.96 -3.22
N LEU A 62 -7.72 1.48 -3.75
CA LEU A 62 -6.43 2.12 -3.52
C LEU A 62 -6.38 3.54 -4.10
N THR A 63 -6.93 3.73 -5.30
CA THR A 63 -7.03 5.05 -5.93
C THR A 63 -7.90 5.98 -5.10
N GLU A 64 -9.03 5.49 -4.58
CA GLU A 64 -9.92 6.24 -3.67
C GLU A 64 -9.19 6.67 -2.38
N ILE A 65 -8.44 5.77 -1.75
CA ILE A 65 -7.63 6.07 -0.57
C ILE A 65 -6.60 7.14 -0.88
N ILE A 66 -5.85 7.00 -1.97
CA ILE A 66 -4.85 7.99 -2.37
C ILE A 66 -5.50 9.35 -2.62
N ASN A 67 -6.65 9.38 -3.30
CA ASN A 67 -7.39 10.61 -3.57
C ASN A 67 -7.97 11.28 -2.32
N SER A 68 -8.24 10.51 -1.25
CA SER A 68 -8.77 11.07 0.01
C SER A 68 -7.79 12.00 0.73
N ASP A 69 -6.48 11.80 0.52
CA ASP A 69 -5.42 12.70 1.01
C ASP A 69 -4.18 12.63 0.10
N MET A 70 -4.30 13.25 -1.09
CA MET A 70 -3.27 13.22 -2.13
C MET A 70 -1.90 13.78 -1.66
N ASP A 71 -1.92 14.74 -0.74
CA ASP A 71 -0.71 15.34 -0.21
C ASP A 71 0.01 14.38 0.74
N PHE A 72 -0.73 13.75 1.66
CA PHE A 72 -0.18 12.75 2.57
C PHE A 72 0.35 11.52 1.82
N TYR A 73 -0.49 10.88 1.00
CA TYR A 73 -0.09 9.69 0.25
C TYR A 73 0.97 10.00 -0.81
N GLY A 74 0.97 11.22 -1.35
CA GLY A 74 2.03 11.68 -2.23
C GLY A 74 3.36 11.86 -1.52
N ALA A 75 3.38 12.46 -0.33
CA ALA A 75 4.59 12.54 0.48
C ALA A 75 5.11 11.16 0.90
N LEU A 76 4.19 10.24 1.20
CA LEU A 76 4.46 8.84 1.52
C LEU A 76 5.16 8.13 0.35
N LEU A 77 4.58 8.18 -0.85
CA LEU A 77 5.01 7.40 -2.02
C LEU A 77 6.18 8.04 -2.80
N ARG A 78 6.40 9.35 -2.70
CA ARG A 78 7.55 10.02 -3.35
C ARG A 78 8.90 9.76 -2.69
N SER A 79 8.89 9.43 -1.41
CA SER A 79 10.06 9.63 -0.56
C SER A 79 10.94 8.38 -0.46
N ASP A 80 12.15 8.42 -1.04
CA ASP A 80 13.23 7.47 -0.69
C ASP A 80 13.61 7.55 0.80
N ARG A 81 13.35 8.69 1.46
CA ARG A 81 13.57 8.86 2.91
C ARG A 81 12.58 8.06 3.76
N ASN A 82 11.44 7.66 3.18
CA ASN A 82 10.42 6.83 3.83
C ASN A 82 10.55 5.36 3.40
N ALA A 83 11.74 4.92 2.99
CA ALA A 83 11.97 3.55 2.54
C ALA A 83 11.50 2.51 3.57
N GLY A 84 11.71 2.74 4.88
CA GLY A 84 11.24 1.83 5.94
C GLY A 84 9.71 1.71 5.97
N LEU A 85 9.02 2.86 6.02
CA LEU A 85 7.56 2.96 6.04
C LEU A 85 6.91 2.32 4.80
N THR A 86 7.39 2.71 3.61
CA THR A 86 6.87 2.16 2.35
C THR A 86 7.20 0.67 2.21
N HIS A 87 8.35 0.23 2.73
CA HIS A 87 8.73 -1.18 2.74
C HIS A 87 7.82 -2.02 3.64
N LYS A 88 7.56 -1.58 4.87
CA LYS A 88 6.66 -2.27 5.79
C LYS A 88 5.25 -2.37 5.22
N ILE A 89 4.71 -1.25 4.71
CA ILE A 89 3.38 -1.23 4.06
C ILE A 89 3.35 -2.24 2.91
N ARG A 90 4.35 -2.24 2.02
CA ARG A 90 4.42 -3.18 0.89
C ARG A 90 4.44 -4.63 1.36
N LEU A 91 5.30 -4.98 2.31
CA LEU A 91 5.41 -6.35 2.82
C LEU A 91 4.11 -6.81 3.48
N THR A 92 3.46 -5.96 4.27
CA THR A 92 2.19 -6.30 4.91
C THR A 92 1.06 -6.46 3.89
N LEU A 93 0.97 -5.59 2.88
CA LEU A 93 -0.01 -5.74 1.79
C LEU A 93 0.21 -7.03 1.00
N GLN A 94 1.47 -7.36 0.72
CA GLN A 94 1.85 -8.58 0.03
C GLN A 94 1.47 -9.82 0.82
N GLN A 95 1.82 -9.88 2.11
CA GLN A 95 1.46 -11.00 2.97
C GLN A 95 -0.06 -11.20 3.02
N LYS A 96 -0.83 -10.12 3.21
CA LYS A 96 -2.31 -10.20 3.23
C LYS A 96 -2.90 -10.63 1.89
N ALA A 97 -2.35 -10.15 0.78
CA ALA A 97 -2.78 -10.57 -0.55
C ALA A 97 -2.50 -12.06 -0.79
N GLN A 98 -1.32 -12.54 -0.37
CA GLN A 98 -0.94 -13.95 -0.42
C GLN A 98 -1.87 -14.82 0.43
N GLU A 99 -2.10 -14.48 1.69
CA GLU A 99 -3.02 -15.22 2.58
C GLU A 99 -4.43 -15.34 1.97
N ARG A 100 -4.96 -14.25 1.41
CA ARG A 100 -6.27 -14.25 0.73
C ARG A 100 -6.26 -15.15 -0.51
N PHE A 101 -5.22 -15.07 -1.33
CA PHE A 101 -5.13 -15.87 -2.56
C PHE A 101 -4.97 -17.36 -2.25
N GLU A 102 -4.12 -17.71 -1.28
CA GLU A 102 -3.92 -19.08 -0.79
C GLU A 102 -5.20 -19.69 -0.22
N SER A 103 -6.07 -18.88 0.39
CA SER A 103 -7.35 -19.36 0.93
C SER A 103 -8.37 -19.74 -0.14
N ARG A 104 -8.23 -19.21 -1.35
CA ARG A 104 -9.23 -19.32 -2.43
C ARG A 104 -8.75 -20.15 -3.62
N ILE A 105 -7.45 -20.17 -3.90
CA ILE A 105 -6.88 -20.77 -5.11
C ILE A 105 -5.98 -21.95 -4.74
N ASP A 106 -6.19 -23.08 -5.42
CA ASP A 106 -5.38 -24.29 -5.30
C ASP A 106 -4.15 -24.20 -6.20
N LEU A 107 -3.13 -23.51 -5.69
CA LEU A 107 -1.78 -23.43 -6.25
C LEU A 107 -0.74 -23.66 -5.16
N PRO A 108 0.47 -24.14 -5.53
CA PRO A 108 1.59 -24.20 -4.60
C PRO A 108 1.86 -22.82 -3.97
N PRO A 109 2.10 -22.74 -2.64
CA PRO A 109 2.36 -21.46 -1.96
C PRO A 109 3.52 -20.67 -2.58
N GLU A 110 4.54 -21.34 -3.10
CA GLU A 110 5.69 -20.71 -3.76
C GLU A 110 5.29 -20.01 -5.06
N CYS A 111 4.33 -20.59 -5.81
CA CYS A 111 3.79 -19.95 -7.01
C CYS A 111 2.98 -18.70 -6.63
N ILE A 112 2.13 -18.81 -5.60
CA ILE A 112 1.33 -17.67 -5.12
C ILE A 112 2.23 -16.55 -4.61
N SER A 113 3.29 -16.89 -3.87
CA SER A 113 4.27 -15.93 -3.37
C SER A 113 4.90 -15.12 -4.51
N VAL A 114 5.37 -15.77 -5.58
CA VAL A 114 5.91 -15.11 -6.77
C VAL A 114 4.86 -14.22 -7.46
N MET A 115 3.62 -14.70 -7.57
CA MET A 115 2.52 -13.92 -8.16
C MET A 115 2.23 -12.65 -7.35
N MET A 116 2.20 -12.74 -6.02
CA MET A 116 1.92 -11.61 -5.15
C MET A 116 3.10 -10.65 -5.05
N ASP A 117 4.34 -11.16 -5.05
CA ASP A 117 5.57 -10.36 -5.19
C ASP A 117 5.48 -9.45 -6.41
N TYR A 118 5.15 -10.03 -7.57
CA TYR A 118 5.04 -9.28 -8.81
C TYR A 118 3.87 -8.28 -8.79
N ALA A 119 2.67 -8.73 -8.41
CA ALA A 119 1.47 -7.91 -8.44
C ALA A 119 1.56 -6.69 -7.51
N VAL A 120 1.93 -6.90 -6.24
CA VAL A 120 1.98 -5.83 -5.24
C VAL A 120 3.17 -4.90 -5.51
N SER A 121 4.34 -5.45 -5.85
CA SER A 121 5.52 -4.60 -6.15
C SER A 121 5.31 -3.78 -7.41
N GLY A 122 4.72 -4.36 -8.47
CA GLY A 122 4.40 -3.66 -9.71
C GLY A 122 3.41 -2.51 -9.47
N MET A 123 2.36 -2.75 -8.70
CA MET A 123 1.38 -1.73 -8.34
C MET A 123 2.00 -0.58 -7.54
N VAL A 124 2.78 -0.88 -6.50
CA VAL A 124 3.47 0.16 -5.71
C VAL A 124 4.43 0.96 -6.58
N ALA A 125 5.21 0.29 -7.44
CA ALA A 125 6.14 0.95 -8.34
C ALA A 125 5.45 1.90 -9.34
N VAL A 126 4.28 1.52 -9.88
CA VAL A 126 3.48 2.38 -10.78
C VAL A 126 3.05 3.65 -10.06
N TYR A 127 2.49 3.54 -8.84
CA TYR A 127 2.09 4.72 -8.08
C TYR A 127 3.27 5.61 -7.72
N GLN A 128 4.38 5.03 -7.24
CA GLN A 128 5.58 5.79 -6.94
C GLN A 128 6.13 6.51 -8.18
N SER A 129 6.16 5.84 -9.34
CA SER A 129 6.59 6.44 -10.60
C SER A 129 5.70 7.60 -11.00
N TRP A 130 4.37 7.43 -10.92
CA TRP A 130 3.42 8.50 -11.21
C TRP A 130 3.61 9.69 -10.28
N PHE A 131 3.71 9.44 -8.98
CA PHE A 131 3.96 10.47 -7.99
C PHE A 131 5.26 11.24 -8.28
N ASN A 132 6.31 10.58 -8.75
CA ASN A 132 7.60 11.18 -9.08
C ASN A 132 7.71 11.74 -10.52
N SER A 133 6.63 11.68 -11.30
CA SER A 133 6.57 12.20 -12.66
C SER A 133 5.98 13.62 -12.72
N GLU A 134 5.90 14.17 -13.93
CA GLU A 134 5.12 15.38 -14.23
C GLU A 134 3.60 15.18 -14.13
N ARG A 135 3.12 13.94 -13.88
CA ARG A 135 1.70 13.56 -13.75
C ARG A 135 0.86 13.99 -14.96
N ARG A 136 1.36 13.69 -16.17
CA ARG A 136 0.64 13.97 -17.44
C ARG A 136 -0.64 13.14 -17.60
N GLN A 137 -0.69 11.98 -16.95
CA GLN A 137 -1.88 11.13 -16.83
C GLN A 137 -2.47 11.29 -15.43
N SER A 138 -3.76 11.06 -15.26
CA SER A 138 -4.38 11.00 -13.95
C SER A 138 -4.01 9.70 -13.22
N ILE A 139 -4.23 9.65 -11.90
CA ILE A 139 -4.02 8.43 -11.13
C ILE A 139 -5.03 7.35 -11.52
N GLU A 140 -6.24 7.71 -11.94
CA GLU A 140 -7.24 6.79 -12.44
C GLU A 140 -6.77 6.12 -13.74
N GLU A 141 -6.17 6.88 -14.67
CA GLU A 141 -5.68 6.34 -15.93
C GLU A 141 -4.52 5.34 -15.73
N ILE A 142 -3.55 5.65 -14.86
CA ILE A 142 -2.44 4.73 -14.58
C ILE A 142 -2.88 3.53 -13.73
N SER A 143 -3.85 3.70 -12.82
CA SER A 143 -4.49 2.61 -12.08
C SER A 143 -5.21 1.64 -13.02
N ASP A 144 -5.94 2.17 -14.01
CA ASP A 144 -6.66 1.35 -14.98
C ASP A 144 -5.70 0.47 -15.77
N ILE A 145 -4.61 1.04 -16.30
CA ILE A 145 -3.59 0.28 -17.04
C ILE A 145 -2.94 -0.80 -16.14
N ALA A 146 -2.52 -0.43 -14.93
CA ALA A 146 -1.87 -1.35 -14.01
C ALA A 146 -2.80 -2.49 -13.58
N SER A 147 -4.08 -2.19 -13.37
CA SER A 147 -5.09 -3.17 -13.01
C SER A 147 -5.31 -4.21 -14.11
N HIS A 148 -5.36 -3.79 -15.38
CA HIS A 148 -5.48 -4.69 -16.52
C HIS A 148 -4.25 -5.60 -16.66
N MET A 149 -3.04 -5.04 -16.54
CA MET A 149 -1.80 -5.84 -16.59
C MET A 149 -1.74 -6.87 -15.45
N CYS A 150 -2.09 -6.44 -14.22
CA CYS A 150 -2.12 -7.30 -13.05
C CYS A 150 -3.16 -8.42 -13.22
N LEU A 151 -4.40 -8.07 -13.57
CA LEU A 151 -5.50 -9.00 -13.75
C LEU A 151 -5.20 -10.05 -14.82
N THR A 152 -4.72 -9.61 -15.99
CA THR A 152 -4.38 -10.53 -17.09
C THR A 152 -3.21 -11.43 -16.72
N GLY A 153 -2.19 -10.90 -16.02
CA GLY A 153 -1.06 -11.70 -15.52
C GLY A 153 -1.48 -12.75 -14.50
N LEU A 154 -2.28 -12.36 -13.50
CA LEU A 154 -2.78 -13.28 -12.48
C LEU A 154 -3.68 -14.37 -13.07
N ARG A 155 -4.59 -14.01 -13.97
CA ARG A 155 -5.45 -14.98 -14.68
C ARG A 155 -4.64 -15.95 -15.53
N GLY A 156 -3.59 -15.48 -16.21
CA GLY A 156 -2.70 -16.33 -16.98
C GLY A 156 -1.91 -17.31 -16.10
N ALA A 157 -1.38 -16.84 -14.97
CA ALA A 157 -0.63 -17.66 -14.03
C ALA A 157 -1.52 -18.68 -13.27
N ALA A 158 -2.79 -18.34 -13.04
CA ALA A 158 -3.77 -19.20 -12.39
C ALA A 158 -4.71 -19.93 -13.38
N ALA A 159 -4.40 -19.97 -14.68
CA ALA A 159 -5.32 -20.46 -15.70
C ALA A 159 -5.77 -21.91 -15.48
N ASP A 160 -4.88 -22.75 -14.95
CA ASP A 160 -5.16 -24.17 -14.65
C ASP A 160 -5.50 -24.41 -13.17
N ALA A 161 -5.54 -23.35 -12.35
CA ALA A 161 -5.79 -23.44 -10.93
C ALA A 161 -7.28 -23.63 -10.63
N ARG A 162 -7.58 -24.43 -9.61
CA ARG A 162 -8.96 -24.61 -9.13
C ARG A 162 -9.25 -23.67 -7.98
N LEU A 163 -10.50 -23.25 -7.84
CA LEU A 163 -10.97 -22.62 -6.60
C LEU A 163 -11.03 -23.70 -5.51
N LYS A 164 -10.59 -23.35 -4.30
CA LYS A 164 -10.80 -24.17 -3.10
C LYS A 164 -12.26 -24.08 -2.69
N GLU A 165 -12.84 -25.22 -2.31
CA GLU A 165 -14.23 -25.34 -1.82
C GLU A 165 -14.44 -24.62 -0.48
#